data_AF-X0ZX64-F1
#
_entry.id   AF-X0ZX64-F1
#
_cell.length_a   1.000
_cell.length_b   1.000
_cell.length_c   1.000
_cell.angle_alpha   90.00
_cell.angle_beta   90.00
_cell.angle_gamma   90.00
#
_symmetry.space_group_name_H-M   'P 1'
#
loop_
_entity.id
_entity.type
_entity.pdbx_description
1 polymer ?
#
loop_
_entity_poly.entity_id
_entity_poly.type
_entity_poly.pdbx_seq_one_letter_code
_entity_poly.pdbx_strand_id
1 'polypeptide(L)'
;MTTTIQIDNETKRKLFNLKLKLEKEKGNAVTYNELIIYLLENQNNYLTNRVNMKEFREFEGILPESAVEEYWREKKRDLEREERKAPLKKEKEA
;
A
#
# COMPACT_ATOMS: atom_id res chain seq x y z
N MET A 1 24.84 -3.90 12.69
CA MET A 1 25.03 -2.52 13.19
C MET A 1 23.67 -2.02 13.67
N THR A 2 23.63 -1.23 14.75
CA THR A 2 22.41 -0.63 15.27
C THR A 2 22.48 0.88 15.08
N THR A 3 21.40 1.48 14.60
CA THR A 3 21.31 2.92 14.35
C THR A 3 20.21 3.51 15.21
N THR A 4 20.50 4.59 15.93
CA THR A 4 19.51 5.32 16.71
C THR A 4 18.83 6.36 15.82
N ILE A 5 17.49 6.34 15.80
CA ILE A 5 16.68 7.32 15.07
C ILE A 5 15.98 8.21 16.10
N GLN A 6 16.12 9.52 15.95
CA GLN A 6 15.39 10.50 16.76
C GLN A 6 14.03 10.77 16.12
N ILE A 7 12.96 10.63 16.90
CA ILE A 7 11.59 10.91 16.48
C ILE A 7 10.86 11.67 17.58
N ASP A 8 9.88 12.47 17.20
CA ASP A 8 9.02 13.17 18.14
C ASP A 8 8.04 12.20 18.85
N ASN A 9 7.47 12.67 19.96
CA ASN A 9 6.56 11.87 20.78
C ASN A 9 5.26 11.51 20.05
N GLU A 10 4.79 12.35 19.13
CA GLU A 10 3.56 12.07 18.38
C GLU A 10 3.78 10.93 17.39
N THR A 11 4.89 10.99 16.64
CA THR A 11 5.32 9.92 15.72
C THR A 11 5.56 8.61 16.48
N LYS A 12 6.20 8.65 17.64
CA LYS A 12 6.38 7.47 18.49
C LYS A 12 5.05 6.82 18.87
N ARG A 13 4.05 7.63 19.24
CA ARG A 13 2.70 7.15 19.60
C ARG A 13 2.00 6.51 18.40
N LYS A 14 2.12 7.12 17.22
CA LYS A 14 1.57 6.56 15.96
C LYS A 14 2.21 5.21 15.61
N LEU A 15 3.54 5.10 15.70
CA LEU A 15 4.26 3.84 15.45
C LEU A 15 3.88 2.74 16.45
N PHE A 16 3.68 3.09 17.71
CA PHE A 16 3.21 2.14 18.73
C PHE A 16 1.80 1.61 18.41
N ASN A 17 0.87 2.49 18.03
CA ASN A 17 -0.47 2.07 17.65
C ASN A 17 -0.46 1.20 16.37
N LEU A 18 0.39 1.54 15.40
CA LEU A 18 0.56 0.76 14.18
C LEU A 18 1.12 -0.64 14.48
N LYS A 19 2.11 -0.73 15.37
CA LYS A 19 2.68 -2.00 15.85
C LYS A 19 1.60 -2.90 16.44
N LEU A 20 0.75 -2.37 17.33
CA LEU A 20 -0.34 -3.14 17.94
C LEU A 20 -1.35 -3.65 16.92
N LYS A 21 -1.66 -2.89 15.88
CA LYS A 21 -2.56 -3.34 14.79
C LYS A 21 -1.93 -4.49 14.01
N LEU A 22 -0.67 -4.37 13.62
CA LEU A 22 0.04 -5.43 12.90
C LEU A 22 0.20 -6.70 13.74
N GLU A 23 0.43 -6.57 15.05
CA GLU A 23 0.48 -7.73 15.95
C GLU A 23 -0.86 -8.47 16.01
N LYS A 24 -1.98 -7.74 15.98
CA LYS A 24 -3.32 -8.33 15.92
C LYS A 24 -3.59 -9.04 14.59
N GLU A 25 -3.16 -8.47 13.48
CA GLU A 25 -3.36 -9.04 12.14
C GLU A 25 -2.47 -10.25 11.86
N LYS A 26 -1.19 -10.19 12.28
CA LYS A 26 -0.19 -11.25 12.03
C LYS A 26 -0.18 -12.33 13.11
N GLY A 27 -0.85 -12.09 14.24
CA GLY A 27 -0.95 -13.02 15.38
C GLY A 27 0.37 -13.27 16.12
N ASN A 28 1.43 -12.52 15.79
CA ASN A 28 2.78 -12.68 16.32
C ASN A 28 3.35 -11.32 16.71
N ALA A 29 4.31 -11.31 17.64
CA ALA A 29 5.01 -10.10 18.06
C ALA A 29 5.75 -9.47 16.87
N VAL A 30 5.61 -8.15 16.69
CA VAL A 30 6.24 -7.39 15.61
C VAL A 30 7.29 -6.45 16.19
N THR A 31 8.48 -6.46 15.62
CA THR A 31 9.59 -5.56 16.02
C THR A 31 9.47 -4.20 15.33
N TYR A 32 10.11 -3.17 15.89
CA TYR A 32 10.17 -1.86 15.22
C TYR A 32 10.91 -1.91 13.87
N ASN A 33 11.86 -2.83 13.69
CA ASN A 33 12.52 -3.00 12.39
C ASN A 33 11.54 -3.55 11.33
N GLU A 34 10.76 -4.57 11.69
CA GLU A 34 9.71 -5.10 10.80
C GLU A 34 8.63 -4.05 10.51
N LEU A 35 8.24 -3.25 11.50
CA LEU A 35 7.32 -2.13 11.32
C LEU A 35 7.86 -1.10 10.32
N ILE A 36 9.15 -0.76 10.42
CA ILE A 36 9.82 0.19 9.52
C ILE A 36 9.88 -0.39 8.09
N ILE A 37 10.24 -1.67 7.94
CA ILE A 37 10.24 -2.35 6.63
C ILE A 37 8.83 -2.34 6.04
N TYR A 38 7.83 -2.73 6.82
CA TYR A 38 6.43 -2.69 6.40
C TYR A 38 5.98 -1.30 5.95
N LEU A 39 6.40 -0.26 6.66
CA LEU A 39 6.11 1.12 6.30
C LEU A 39 6.81 1.54 5.00
N LEU A 40 8.07 1.15 4.80
CA LEU A 40 8.81 1.43 3.56
C LEU A 40 8.23 0.69 2.35
N GLU A 41 7.86 -0.57 2.53
CA GLU A 41 7.24 -1.40 1.49
C GLU A 41 5.83 -0.88 1.13
N ASN A 42 5.04 -0.46 2.12
CA ASN A 42 3.72 0.12 1.87
C ASN A 42 3.75 1.59 1.46
N GLN A 43 4.82 2.34 1.71
CA GLN A 43 4.98 3.70 1.19
C GLN A 43 5.05 3.70 -0.34
N ASN A 44 5.66 2.65 -0.91
CA ASN A 44 5.60 2.43 -2.35
C ASN A 44 4.13 2.31 -2.78
N ASN A 45 3.25 1.59 -2.10
CA ASN A 45 1.85 1.54 -2.54
C ASN A 45 1.11 2.90 -2.50
N TYR A 46 1.59 3.94 -1.81
CA TYR A 46 0.91 5.25 -1.80
C TYR A 46 1.49 6.28 -2.79
N LEU A 47 2.81 6.34 -2.94
CA LEU A 47 3.47 7.19 -3.95
C LEU A 47 3.49 6.50 -5.33
N THR A 48 3.70 5.19 -5.33
CA THR A 48 3.94 4.36 -6.51
C THR A 48 2.62 3.93 -7.15
N ASN A 49 1.47 3.88 -6.45
CA ASN A 49 0.17 3.69 -7.13
C ASN A 49 -0.34 4.95 -7.87
N ARG A 50 0.19 6.14 -7.58
CA ARG A 50 -0.05 7.34 -8.42
C ARG A 50 1.02 7.56 -9.48
N VAL A 51 2.25 7.07 -9.26
CA VAL A 51 3.42 7.37 -10.12
C VAL A 51 3.86 6.18 -10.99
N ASN A 52 3.70 4.95 -10.55
CA ASN A 52 4.06 3.76 -11.33
C ASN A 52 2.87 3.22 -12.10
N MET A 53 2.62 3.90 -13.20
CA MET A 53 2.39 3.29 -14.51
C MET A 53 3.47 2.25 -14.88
N LYS A 54 3.88 1.34 -13.99
CA LYS A 54 4.98 0.41 -14.28
C LYS A 54 4.63 -0.50 -15.46
N GLU A 55 3.38 -1.00 -15.47
CA GLU A 55 2.83 -1.78 -16.59
C GLU A 55 2.63 -0.91 -17.85
N PHE A 56 2.30 0.38 -17.72
CA PHE A 56 2.09 1.26 -18.86
C PHE A 56 3.40 1.80 -19.46
N ARG A 57 4.47 1.92 -18.65
CA ARG A 57 5.82 2.29 -19.10
C ARG A 57 6.47 1.23 -19.97
N GLU A 58 6.08 -0.04 -19.83
CA GLU A 58 6.49 -1.09 -20.79
C GLU A 58 5.93 -0.82 -22.21
N PHE A 59 4.90 0.00 -22.34
CA PHE A 59 4.30 0.42 -23.60
C PHE A 59 4.64 1.87 -24.00
N GLU A 60 5.59 2.50 -23.31
CA GLU A 60 6.02 3.88 -23.57
C GLU A 60 6.63 3.98 -24.99
N GLY A 61 5.98 4.74 -25.88
CA GLY A 61 6.32 4.85 -27.30
C GLY A 61 5.53 3.95 -28.26
N ILE A 62 4.73 3.00 -27.75
CA ILE A 62 3.85 2.13 -28.53
C ILE A 62 2.41 2.64 -28.49
N LEU A 63 1.98 3.11 -27.32
CA LEU A 63 0.62 3.58 -27.10
C LEU A 63 0.56 5.11 -27.06
N PRO A 64 -0.44 5.73 -27.74
CA PRO A 64 -0.65 7.17 -27.65
C PRO A 64 -1.09 7.57 -26.24
N GLU A 65 -0.83 8.81 -25.83
CA GLU A 65 -1.20 9.33 -24.50
C GLU A 65 -2.70 9.14 -24.19
N SER A 66 -3.57 9.15 -25.21
CA SER A 66 -5.00 8.88 -25.08
C SER A 66 -5.34 7.46 -24.61
N ALA A 67 -4.44 6.48 -24.78
CA ALA A 67 -4.65 5.09 -24.36
C ALA A 67 -4.50 4.90 -22.84
N VAL A 68 -3.92 5.88 -22.14
CA VAL A 68 -3.81 5.90 -20.68
C VAL A 68 -5.19 5.84 -20.03
N GLU A 69 -6.11 6.71 -20.47
CA GLU A 69 -7.44 6.82 -19.89
C GLU A 69 -8.26 5.54 -20.09
N GLU A 70 -8.08 4.89 -21.24
CA GLU A 70 -8.74 3.64 -21.58
C GLU A 70 -8.23 2.48 -20.73
N TYR A 71 -6.91 2.39 -20.54
CA TYR A 71 -6.29 1.41 -19.64
C TYR A 71 -6.80 1.56 -18.19
N TRP A 72 -6.90 2.78 -17.67
CA TRP A 72 -7.47 3.02 -16.34
C TRP A 72 -8.93 2.59 -16.24
N ARG A 73 -9.71 2.80 -17.30
CA ARG A 73 -11.12 2.37 -17.37
C ARG A 73 -11.27 0.86 -17.40
N GLU A 74 -10.38 0.15 -18.08
CA GLU A 74 -10.33 -1.31 -18.12
C GLU A 74 -9.96 -1.88 -16.74
N LYS A 75 -8.86 -1.41 -16.15
CA LYS A 75 -8.40 -1.87 -14.82
C LYS A 75 -9.44 -1.66 -13.73
N LYS A 76 -10.15 -0.52 -13.77
CA LYS A 76 -11.25 -0.26 -12.82
C LYS A 76 -12.38 -1.28 -12.97
N ARG A 77 -12.74 -1.65 -14.19
CA ARG A 77 -13.78 -2.67 -14.45
C ARG A 77 -13.36 -4.06 -13.98
N ASP A 78 -12.08 -4.41 -14.11
CA ASP A 78 -11.58 -5.69 -13.60
C ASP A 78 -11.56 -5.71 -12.07
N LEU A 79 -11.14 -4.62 -11.42
CA LEU A 79 -11.20 -4.48 -9.96
C LEU A 79 -12.65 -4.66 -9.45
N GLU A 80 -13.62 -4.00 -10.09
CA GLU A 80 -15.05 -4.13 -9.75
C GLU A 80 -15.58 -5.57 -9.96
N ARG A 81 -15.04 -6.32 -10.93
CA ARG A 81 -15.40 -7.74 -11.12
C ARG A 81 -14.76 -8.63 -10.06
N GLU A 82 -13.53 -8.37 -9.66
CA GLU A 82 -12.85 -9.10 -8.60
C GLU A 82 -13.52 -8.87 -7.26
N GLU A 83 -13.88 -7.63 -6.92
CA GLU A 83 -14.66 -7.31 -5.71
C GLU A 83 -16.01 -8.01 -5.67
N ARG A 84 -16.67 -8.23 -6.81
CA ARG A 84 -17.91 -9.01 -6.88
C ARG A 84 -17.68 -10.51 -6.63
N LYS A 85 -16.52 -11.05 -7.03
CA LYS A 85 -16.18 -12.47 -6.87
C LYS A 85 -15.65 -12.79 -5.48
N ALA A 86 -14.88 -11.88 -4.89
CA ALA A 86 -14.27 -12.01 -3.58
C ALA A 86 -14.39 -10.68 -2.83
N PRO A 87 -15.60 -10.36 -2.32
CA PRO A 87 -15.79 -9.11 -1.60
C PRO A 87 -14.91 -9.11 -0.36
N LEU A 88 -13.99 -8.13 -0.28
CA LEU A 88 -13.21 -7.89 0.91
C LEU A 88 -14.19 -7.62 2.05
N LYS A 89 -14.06 -8.37 3.15
CA LYS A 89 -14.86 -8.12 4.36
C LYS A 89 -14.61 -6.67 4.77
N LYS A 90 -15.59 -5.80 4.59
CA LYS A 90 -15.61 -4.51 5.26
C LYS A 90 -15.60 -4.82 6.75
N GLU A 91 -14.49 -4.56 7.41
CA GLU A 91 -14.47 -4.56 8.87
C GLU A 91 -15.61 -3.64 9.31
N LYS A 92 -16.51 -4.20 10.12
CA LYS A 92 -17.66 -3.48 10.65
C LYS A 92 -17.14 -2.22 11.33
N GLU A 93 -17.49 -1.06 10.79
CA GLU A 93 -17.52 0.18 11.55
C GLU A 93 -18.43 -0.08 12.76
N ALA A 94 -17.81 -0.10 13.93
CA ALA A 94 -18.44 -0.17 15.25
C ALA A 94 -18.34 1.21 15.90
#